data_AF-A0A5B7UJ43-F1
#
_entry.id   AF-A0A5B7UJ43-F1
#
_cell.length_a   1.000
_cell.length_b   1.000
_cell.length_c   1.000
_cell.angle_alpha   90.00
_cell.angle_beta   90.00
_cell.angle_gamma   90.00
#
_symmetry.space_group_name_H-M   'P 1'
#
loop_
_entity.id
_entity.type
_entity.pdbx_description
1 polymer ?
#
loop_
_entity_poly.entity_id
_entity_poly.type
_entity_poly.pdbx_seq_one_letter_code
_entity_poly.pdbx_strand_id
1 'polypeptide(L)'
;MINYIEANARLFGFYLYVGVLHQLWFQRKSLVCDLQEPFRCIIDHCVFLSLQKGLIKEIDFRLFKGSWYIKPEARVKITKLFYEEIIKYKMPIYKYVQSYYRNFMKGNDISNFPKFQLP
;
A
#
# COMPACT_ATOMS: atom_id res chain seq x y z
N MET A 1 -4.07 1.69 -2.08
CA MET A 1 -2.67 1.64 -1.60
C MET A 1 -1.65 1.82 -2.71
N ILE A 2 -1.59 0.92 -3.72
CA ILE A 2 -0.67 1.04 -4.88
C ILE A 2 -0.63 2.45 -5.47
N ASN A 3 -1.78 3.03 -5.83
CA ASN A 3 -1.86 4.37 -6.41
C ASN A 3 -1.27 5.46 -5.50
N TYR A 4 -1.38 5.30 -4.18
CA TYR A 4 -0.87 6.27 -3.21
C TYR A 4 0.66 6.19 -3.09
N ILE A 5 1.21 4.99 -3.04
CA ILE A 5 2.66 4.77 -3.03
C ILE A 5 3.29 5.18 -4.36
N GLU A 6 2.62 4.90 -5.48
CA GLU A 6 3.01 5.38 -6.79
C GLU A 6 3.13 6.90 -6.84
N ALA A 7 2.12 7.63 -6.33
CA ALA A 7 2.16 9.08 -6.28
C ALA A 7 3.39 9.58 -5.48
N ASN A 8 3.68 8.96 -4.33
CA ASN A 8 4.86 9.30 -3.52
C ASN A 8 6.17 8.97 -4.25
N ALA A 9 6.27 7.82 -4.91
CA ALA A 9 7.47 7.43 -5.65
C ALA A 9 7.74 8.35 -6.85
N ARG A 10 6.69 8.81 -7.54
CA ARG A 10 6.81 9.77 -8.65
C ARG A 10 7.36 11.13 -8.21
N LEU A 11 7.10 11.57 -6.97
CA LEU A 11 7.67 12.83 -6.44
C LEU A 11 9.21 12.83 -6.47
N PHE A 12 9.84 11.65 -6.38
CA PHE A 12 11.29 11.48 -6.39
C PHE A 12 11.84 11.01 -7.75
N GLY A 13 11.00 10.89 -8.79
CA GLY A 13 11.45 10.56 -10.14
C GLY A 13 11.81 9.07 -10.36
N PHE A 14 11.33 8.15 -9.52
CA PHE A 14 11.62 6.73 -9.67
C PHE A 14 11.04 6.11 -10.97
N TYR A 15 11.78 5.17 -11.56
CA TYR A 15 11.25 4.30 -12.61
C TYR A 15 10.42 3.15 -12.00
N LEU A 16 9.09 3.29 -12.07
CA LEU A 16 8.15 2.47 -11.29
C LEU A 16 8.09 0.99 -11.68
N TYR A 17 8.54 0.62 -12.88
CA TYR A 17 8.42 -0.74 -13.41
C TYR A 17 9.59 -1.65 -13.01
N VAL A 18 10.72 -1.08 -12.59
CA VAL A 18 11.91 -1.84 -12.19
C VAL A 18 11.99 -1.93 -10.68
N GLY A 19 11.60 -3.10 -10.14
CA GLY A 19 11.71 -3.43 -8.72
C GLY A 19 13.08 -3.99 -8.37
N VAL A 20 13.38 -3.98 -7.07
CA VAL A 20 14.54 -4.62 -6.45
C VAL A 20 14.17 -6.03 -5.97
N LEU A 21 12.97 -6.21 -5.41
CA LEU A 21 12.51 -7.50 -4.86
C LEU A 21 11.59 -8.23 -5.83
N HIS A 22 10.53 -7.56 -6.31
CA HIS A 22 9.58 -8.19 -7.22
C HIS A 22 10.17 -8.38 -8.63
N GLN A 23 9.98 -9.58 -9.20
CA GLN A 23 10.36 -9.89 -10.58
C GLN A 23 9.71 -8.91 -11.58
N LEU A 24 10.47 -8.59 -12.62
CA LEU A 24 10.02 -7.74 -13.71
C LEU A 24 9.01 -8.48 -14.57
N TRP A 25 7.74 -8.07 -14.49
CA TRP A 25 6.69 -8.50 -15.41
C TRP A 25 6.24 -7.34 -16.29
N PHE A 26 5.88 -7.65 -17.53
CA PHE A 26 5.44 -6.66 -18.49
C PHE A 26 4.27 -5.84 -17.92
N GLN A 27 4.41 -4.51 -17.96
CA GLN A 27 3.45 -3.51 -17.46
C GLN A 27 3.16 -3.50 -15.94
N ARG A 28 3.82 -4.35 -15.13
CA ARG A 28 3.67 -4.31 -13.68
C ARG A 28 4.60 -3.25 -13.07
N LYS A 29 4.06 -2.38 -12.21
CA LYS A 29 4.83 -1.39 -11.44
C LYS A 29 5.54 -2.07 -10.26
N SER A 30 6.59 -2.84 -10.56
CA SER A 30 7.28 -3.71 -9.61
C SER A 30 7.88 -2.93 -8.44
N LEU A 31 8.47 -1.75 -8.68
CA LEU A 31 9.01 -0.93 -7.60
C LEU A 31 7.94 -0.42 -6.64
N VAL A 32 6.75 -0.11 -7.16
CA VAL A 32 5.61 0.28 -6.31
C VAL A 32 5.17 -0.90 -5.43
N CYS A 33 5.28 -2.14 -5.95
CA CYS A 33 5.02 -3.33 -5.16
C CYS A 33 6.07 -3.56 -4.07
N ASP A 34 7.33 -3.20 -4.30
CA ASP A 34 8.37 -3.25 -3.27
C ASP A 34 8.12 -2.19 -2.19
N LEU A 35 7.87 -0.95 -2.61
CA LEU A 35 7.71 0.18 -1.70
C LEU A 35 6.42 0.13 -0.88
N GLN A 36 5.37 -0.56 -1.35
CA GLN A 36 4.14 -0.72 -0.57
C GLN A 36 4.29 -1.74 0.57
N GLU A 37 5.23 -2.67 0.46
CA GLU A 37 5.29 -3.86 1.32
C GLU A 37 5.36 -3.53 2.82
N PRO A 38 6.19 -2.57 3.27
CA PRO A 38 6.27 -2.22 4.69
C PRO A 38 4.97 -1.69 5.28
N PHE A 39 4.08 -1.14 4.43
CA PHE A 39 2.87 -0.46 4.87
C PHE A 39 1.61 -1.34 4.76
N ARG A 40 1.71 -2.58 4.25
CA ARG A 40 0.54 -3.47 4.07
C ARG A 40 -0.19 -3.73 5.37
N CYS A 41 0.56 -3.78 6.46
CA CYS A 41 0.07 -3.92 7.82
C CYS A 41 -0.98 -2.85 8.21
N ILE A 42 -0.93 -1.64 7.62
CA ILE A 42 -1.95 -0.60 7.85
C ILE A 42 -3.32 -1.10 7.37
N ILE A 43 -3.36 -1.67 6.16
CA ILE A 43 -4.61 -2.19 5.57
C ILE A 43 -5.06 -3.45 6.30
N ASP A 44 -4.14 -4.35 6.62
CA ASP A 44 -4.48 -5.60 7.32
C ASP A 44 -5.10 -5.31 8.69
N HIS A 45 -4.50 -4.39 9.46
CA HIS A 45 -5.04 -3.93 10.73
C HIS A 45 -6.40 -3.23 10.57
N CYS A 46 -6.55 -2.41 9.53
CA CYS A 46 -7.81 -1.75 9.20
C CYS A 46 -8.93 -2.75 8.90
N VAL A 47 -8.64 -3.80 8.12
CA VAL A 47 -9.57 -4.88 7.81
C VAL A 47 -9.98 -5.61 9.08
N PHE A 48 -9.01 -6.00 9.92
CA PHE A 48 -9.28 -6.67 11.19
C PHE A 48 -10.23 -5.87 12.08
N LEU A 49 -9.93 -4.59 12.33
CA LEU A 49 -10.78 -3.72 13.13
C LEU A 49 -12.16 -3.50 12.51
N SER A 50 -12.24 -3.44 11.18
CA SER A 50 -13.50 -3.23 10.47
C SER A 50 -14.43 -4.44 10.55
N LEU A 51 -13.86 -5.65 10.52
CA LEU A 51 -14.60 -6.88 10.75
C LEU A 51 -15.06 -6.98 12.21
N GLN A 52 -14.17 -6.69 13.17
CA GLN A 52 -14.49 -6.72 14.60
C GLN A 52 -15.60 -5.73 14.98
N LYS A 53 -15.60 -4.52 14.38
CA LYS A 53 -16.62 -3.49 14.61
C LYS A 53 -17.88 -3.70 13.78
N GLY A 54 -17.94 -4.73 12.94
CA GLY A 54 -19.06 -4.99 12.03
C GLY A 54 -19.26 -3.90 10.97
N LEU A 55 -18.21 -3.14 10.65
CA LEU A 55 -18.24 -2.15 9.57
C LEU A 55 -18.24 -2.84 8.22
N ILE A 56 -17.52 -3.94 8.05
CA ILE A 56 -17.55 -4.78 6.85
C ILE A 56 -18.32 -6.05 7.19
N LYS A 57 -19.36 -6.36 6.41
CA LYS A 57 -20.25 -7.51 6.65
C LYS A 57 -20.35 -8.38 5.41
N GLU A 58 -20.78 -9.62 5.58
CA GLU A 58 -20.99 -10.55 4.45
C GLU A 58 -21.96 -9.98 3.39
N ILE A 59 -22.97 -9.20 3.82
CA ILE A 59 -23.91 -8.52 2.93
C ILE A 59 -23.24 -7.53 1.95
N ASP A 60 -22.03 -7.06 2.25
CA ASP A 60 -21.24 -6.16 1.40
C ASP A 60 -20.61 -6.92 0.21
N PHE A 61 -20.69 -8.26 0.20
CA PHE A 61 -20.11 -9.13 -0.81
C PHE A 61 -21.19 -9.88 -1.60
N ARG A 62 -20.83 -10.32 -2.80
CA ARG A 62 -21.62 -11.20 -3.65
C ARG A 62 -20.76 -12.36 -4.12
N LEU A 63 -21.35 -13.56 -4.14
CA LEU A 63 -20.75 -14.72 -4.78
C LEU A 63 -21.05 -14.68 -6.28
N PHE A 64 -20.01 -14.76 -7.11
CA PHE A 64 -20.16 -14.83 -8.56
C PHE A 64 -19.14 -15.82 -9.12
N LYS A 65 -19.63 -16.86 -9.81
CA LYS A 65 -18.79 -17.93 -10.39
C LYS A 65 -17.78 -18.54 -9.41
N GLY A 66 -18.19 -18.80 -8.16
CA GLY A 66 -17.35 -19.39 -7.12
C GLY A 66 -16.38 -18.43 -6.42
N SER A 67 -16.36 -17.15 -6.80
CA SER A 67 -15.50 -16.12 -6.20
C SER A 67 -16.32 -15.03 -5.50
N TRP A 68 -15.81 -14.51 -4.40
CA TRP A 68 -16.43 -13.41 -3.66
C TRP A 68 -15.97 -12.06 -4.22
N TYR A 69 -16.93 -11.19 -4.49
CA TYR A 69 -16.69 -9.83 -4.99
C TYR A 69 -17.37 -8.82 -4.09
N ILE A 70 -16.71 -7.68 -3.88
CA ILE A 70 -17.31 -6.53 -3.21
C ILE A 70 -18.42 -5.94 -4.10
N LYS A 71 -19.61 -5.72 -3.53
CA LYS A 71 -20.72 -5.09 -4.23
C LYS A 71 -20.42 -3.60 -4.55
N PRO A 72 -20.95 -3.03 -5.64
CA PRO A 72 -20.71 -1.63 -6.01
C PRO A 72 -21.00 -0.63 -4.88
N GLU A 73 -22.08 -0.85 -4.12
CA GLU A 73 -22.51 0.02 -3.03
C GLU A 73 -21.49 -0.01 -1.87
N ALA A 74 -20.98 -1.20 -1.55
CA ALA A 74 -19.97 -1.38 -0.52
C ALA A 74 -18.57 -0.90 -0.94
N ARG A 75 -18.29 -0.83 -2.24
CA ARG A 75 -16.98 -0.41 -2.76
C ARG A 75 -16.61 0.99 -2.30
N VAL A 76 -17.54 1.95 -2.35
CA VAL A 76 -17.29 3.34 -1.95
C VAL A 76 -16.96 3.40 -0.46
N LYS A 77 -17.76 2.72 0.37
CA LYS A 77 -17.59 2.59 1.82
C LYS A 77 -16.24 1.99 2.20
N ILE A 78 -15.87 0.83 1.63
CA ILE A 78 -14.60 0.14 1.93
C ILE A 78 -13.41 0.97 1.45
N THR A 79 -13.52 1.58 0.26
CA THR A 79 -12.46 2.45 -0.27
C THR A 79 -12.22 3.64 0.64
N LYS A 80 -13.29 4.32 1.07
CA LYS A 80 -13.20 5.45 2.01
C LYS A 80 -12.51 5.05 3.31
N LEU A 81 -12.93 3.94 3.90
CA LEU A 81 -12.37 3.40 5.13
C LEU A 81 -10.85 3.14 5.02
N PHE A 82 -10.39 2.53 3.93
CA PHE A 82 -8.96 2.31 3.71
C PHE A 82 -8.18 3.61 3.49
N TYR A 83 -8.73 4.56 2.74
CA TYR A 83 -8.05 5.84 2.50
C TYR A 83 -7.96 6.68 3.77
N GLU A 84 -9.01 6.69 4.60
CA GLU A 84 -8.99 7.36 5.91
C GLU A 84 -7.88 6.80 6.80
N GLU A 85 -7.68 5.48 6.80
CA GLU A 85 -6.59 4.87 7.57
C GLU A 85 -5.21 5.21 6.99
N ILE A 86 -5.02 5.10 5.68
CA ILE A 86 -3.75 5.43 5.02
C ILE A 86 -3.34 6.89 5.28
N ILE A 87 -4.28 7.83 5.23
CA ILE A 87 -4.01 9.27 5.38
C ILE A 87 -3.43 9.60 6.77
N LYS A 88 -3.79 8.85 7.81
CA LYS A 88 -3.20 9.01 9.15
C LYS A 88 -1.67 8.84 9.14
N TYR A 89 -1.18 7.98 8.23
CA TYR A 89 0.24 7.68 8.05
C TYR A 89 0.90 8.45 6.90
N LYS A 90 0.27 9.52 6.37
CA LYS A 90 0.80 10.27 5.21
C LYS A 90 2.25 10.73 5.37
N MET A 91 2.59 11.29 6.54
CA MET A 91 3.94 11.81 6.81
C MET A 91 4.97 10.69 7.03
N PRO A 92 4.68 9.64 7.84
CA PRO A 92 5.52 8.45 7.91
C PRO A 92 5.82 7.82 6.55
N ILE A 93 4.79 7.62 5.70
CA ILE A 93 4.95 7.04 4.37
C ILE A 93 5.85 7.93 3.49
N TYR A 94 5.58 9.23 3.46
CA TYR A 94 6.39 10.18 2.70
C TYR A 94 7.87 10.16 3.14
N LYS A 95 8.12 10.23 4.46
CA LYS A 95 9.48 10.18 5.03
C LYS A 95 10.19 8.88 4.71
N TYR A 96 9.49 7.75 4.75
CA TYR A 96 10.05 6.46 4.37
C TYR A 96 10.49 6.47 2.90
N VAL A 97 9.62 6.87 1.96
CA VAL A 97 9.96 6.90 0.53
C VAL A 97 11.10 7.88 0.26
N GLN A 98 11.10 9.04 0.92
CA GLN A 98 12.19 10.02 0.84
C GLN A 98 13.53 9.44 1.32
N SER A 99 13.55 8.78 2.48
CA SER A 99 14.76 8.16 3.03
C SER A 99 15.23 7.00 2.17
N TYR A 100 14.31 6.21 1.61
CA TYR A 100 14.63 5.16 0.65
C TYR A 100 15.34 5.75 -0.56
N TYR A 101 14.79 6.81 -1.17
CA TYR A 101 15.43 7.52 -2.27
C TYR A 101 16.82 8.04 -1.94
N ARG A 102 16.98 8.71 -0.80
CA ARG A 102 18.27 9.27 -0.39
C ARG A 102 19.34 8.20 -0.19
N ASN A 103 18.99 7.09 0.44
CA ASN A 103 19.92 5.97 0.66
C ASN A 103 20.27 5.28 -0.66
N PHE A 104 19.27 5.05 -1.52
CA PHE A 104 19.46 4.46 -2.84
C PHE A 104 20.40 5.29 -3.71
N MET A 105 20.17 6.61 -3.81
CA MET A 105 21.01 7.50 -4.62
C MET A 105 22.43 7.67 -4.08
N LYS A 106 22.62 7.54 -2.76
CA LYS A 106 23.95 7.60 -2.13
C LYS A 106 24.71 6.28 -2.18
N GLY A 107 24.07 5.19 -2.60
CA GLY A 107 24.67 3.85 -2.53
C GLY A 107 24.98 3.41 -1.10
N ASN A 108 24.16 3.87 -0.14
CA ASN A 108 24.35 3.51 1.26
C ASN A 108 24.11 2.02 1.49
N ASP A 109 24.74 1.46 2.53
CA ASP A 109 24.51 0.09 2.95
C ASP A 109 23.03 -0.16 3.31
N ILE A 110 22.57 -1.39 3.08
CA ILE A 110 21.18 -1.85 3.30
C ILE A 110 20.73 -1.59 4.75
N SER A 111 21.65 -1.67 5.72
CA SER A 111 21.35 -1.38 7.13
C SER A 111 20.80 0.04 7.38
N ASN A 112 21.12 1.00 6.49
CA ASN A 112 20.67 2.39 6.59
C ASN A 112 19.30 2.64 5.93
N PHE A 113 18.75 1.64 5.24
CA PHE A 113 17.44 1.79 4.60
C PHE A 113 16.32 1.91 5.65
N PRO A 114 15.29 2.71 5.35
CA PRO A 114 14.24 2.98 6.31
C PRO A 114 13.46 1.70 6.64
N LYS A 115 12.99 1.62 7.89
CA LYS A 115 12.05 0.60 8.33
C LYS A 115 10.76 1.28 8.72
N PHE A 116 9.63 0.66 8.40
CA PHE A 116 8.33 1.09 8.87
C PHE A 116 7.85 0.12 9.94
N GLN A 117 7.45 0.67 11.07
CA GLN A 117 6.81 -0.08 12.15
C GLN A 117 5.52 0.67 12.48
N LEU A 118 4.44 -0.09 12.67
CA LEU A 118 3.23 0.47 13.23
C LEU A 118 3.53 0.94 14.67
N PRO A 119 3.11 2.15 15.05
CA PRO A 119 3.24 2.63 16.41
C PRO A 119 2.37 1.83 17.38
#